data_AF-A0A646KT85-F1
#
_entry.id   AF-A0A646KT85-F1
#
_cell.length_a   1.000
_cell.length_b   1.000
_cell.length_c   1.000
_cell.angle_alpha   90.00
_cell.angle_beta   90.00
_cell.angle_gamma   90.00
#
_symmetry.space_group_name_H-M   'P 1'
#
loop_
_entity.id
_entity.type
_entity.pdbx_description
1 polymer ?
#
loop_
_entity_poly.entity_id
_entity_poly.type
_entity_poly.pdbx_seq_one_letter_code
_entity_poly.pdbx_strand_id
1 'polypeptide(L)'
;MLPPAAARAAGTPTPLAPRPDPRAATDYPAAHWTPASASNYTPSSRPSSYRVDFVVVHVAQETFDDTVEIFQNPARKVSAHYVVRSSDGYVAQCVRERDVCWHAGNWDYNTRSVGIEHEGWVDQPAYFTHALYERSAALTASICDRYSIPKDRAHIIGHHEVPGAAHTDPGPYWDWTRYIRLVNFA
;
A
#
# COMPACT_ATOMS: atom_id res chain seq x y z
N MET A 1 -36.77 65.53 21.60
CA MET A 1 -35.37 65.04 21.58
C MET A 1 -35.45 63.52 21.41
N LEU A 2 -35.14 63.00 20.22
CA LEU A 2 -35.15 61.55 19.92
C LEU A 2 -33.72 61.01 20.08
N PRO A 3 -33.51 59.78 20.62
CA PRO A 3 -32.18 59.19 20.72
C PRO A 3 -31.70 58.63 19.37
N PRO A 4 -30.38 58.47 19.15
CA PRO A 4 -29.84 58.06 17.86
C PRO A 4 -29.99 56.56 17.62
N ALA A 5 -30.08 56.19 16.35
CA ALA A 5 -30.16 54.81 15.86
C ALA A 5 -28.85 54.04 16.09
N ALA A 6 -28.97 52.80 16.56
CA ALA A 6 -27.84 51.88 16.72
C ALA A 6 -27.41 51.29 15.36
N ALA A 7 -26.13 51.44 15.02
CA ALA A 7 -25.53 50.83 13.84
C ALA A 7 -25.31 49.31 14.08
N ARG A 8 -25.80 48.48 13.16
CA ARG A 8 -25.48 47.05 13.11
C ARG A 8 -24.03 46.85 12.65
N ALA A 9 -23.21 46.20 13.48
CA ALA A 9 -21.89 45.75 13.08
C ALA A 9 -22.01 44.56 12.10
N ALA A 10 -21.32 44.66 10.96
CA ALA A 10 -21.18 43.56 10.01
C ALA A 10 -20.22 42.51 10.60
N GLY A 11 -20.70 41.27 10.73
CA GLY A 11 -19.88 40.14 11.16
C GLY A 11 -18.79 39.82 10.14
N THR A 12 -17.57 39.62 10.62
CA THR A 12 -16.44 39.17 9.80
C THR A 12 -16.69 37.75 9.28
N PRO A 13 -16.43 37.47 7.99
CA PRO A 13 -16.62 36.14 7.45
C PRO A 13 -15.60 35.18 8.07
N THR A 14 -16.08 34.06 8.62
CA THR A 14 -15.25 32.97 9.11
C THR A 14 -14.38 32.44 7.96
N PRO A 15 -13.07 32.23 8.14
CA PRO A 15 -12.23 31.65 7.10
C PRO A 15 -12.74 30.24 6.78
N LEU A 16 -13.00 29.97 5.49
CA LEU A 16 -13.21 28.60 5.02
C LEU A 16 -11.97 27.77 5.33
N ALA A 17 -12.19 26.58 5.91
CA ALA A 17 -11.12 25.61 6.14
C ALA A 17 -10.38 25.32 4.82
N PRO A 18 -9.05 25.13 4.86
CA PRO A 18 -8.29 24.78 3.67
C PRO A 18 -8.80 23.46 3.10
N ARG A 19 -8.94 23.39 1.76
CA ARG A 19 -9.28 22.13 1.08
C ARG A 19 -8.14 21.13 1.28
N PRO A 20 -8.42 19.85 1.57
CA PRO A 20 -7.38 18.85 1.71
C PRO A 20 -6.55 18.77 0.42
N ASP A 21 -5.23 18.67 0.56
CA ASP A 21 -4.32 18.50 -0.56
C ASP A 21 -4.64 17.17 -1.27
N PRO A 22 -5.04 17.16 -2.56
CA PRO A 22 -5.29 15.93 -3.29
C PRO A 22 -4.04 15.04 -3.42
N ARG A 23 -2.83 15.55 -3.14
CA ARG A 23 -1.59 14.76 -3.05
C ARG A 23 -1.43 14.04 -1.70
N ALA A 24 -2.23 14.37 -0.69
CA ALA A 24 -2.21 13.75 0.63
C ALA A 24 -3.14 12.53 0.75
N ALA A 25 -4.14 12.38 -0.12
CA ALA A 25 -5.06 11.24 -0.09
C ALA A 25 -4.36 9.98 -0.60
N THR A 26 -4.17 8.95 0.21
CA THR A 26 -3.65 7.63 -0.18
C THR A 26 -4.57 6.94 -1.19
N ASP A 27 -4.02 6.01 -1.97
CA ASP A 27 -4.83 5.24 -2.93
C ASP A 27 -5.78 4.33 -2.15
N TYR A 28 -5.33 3.68 -1.08
CA TYR A 28 -6.17 2.98 -0.10
C TYR A 28 -6.50 3.87 1.10
N PRO A 29 -7.77 4.26 1.35
CA PRO A 29 -8.13 5.26 2.37
C PRO A 29 -7.69 4.95 3.81
N ALA A 30 -7.54 3.68 4.17
CA ALA A 30 -7.10 3.27 5.50
C ALA A 30 -5.56 3.19 5.63
N ALA A 31 -4.81 3.41 4.55
CA ALA A 31 -3.36 3.52 4.58
C ALA A 31 -2.93 4.93 5.01
N HIS A 32 -1.75 4.99 5.64
CA HIS A 32 -1.05 6.22 5.94
C HIS A 32 0.08 6.44 4.93
N TRP A 33 0.24 7.67 4.47
CA TRP A 33 1.29 8.01 3.52
C TRP A 33 2.66 8.06 4.22
N THR A 34 3.54 7.13 3.87
CA THR A 34 4.91 7.00 4.42
C THR A 34 5.88 6.81 3.25
N PRO A 35 6.24 7.89 2.53
CA PRO A 35 6.79 7.80 1.19
C PRO A 35 8.17 7.13 1.14
N ALA A 36 8.37 6.27 0.14
CA ALA A 36 9.69 5.83 -0.28
C ALA A 36 10.47 6.98 -0.96
N SER A 37 11.79 6.82 -1.08
CA SER A 37 12.60 7.72 -1.89
C SER A 37 12.14 7.72 -3.34
N ALA A 38 12.06 8.91 -3.95
CA ALA A 38 11.82 9.05 -5.40
C ALA A 38 12.92 8.39 -6.27
N SER A 39 14.04 7.99 -5.67
CA SER A 39 15.12 7.24 -6.32
C SER A 39 14.94 5.71 -6.32
N ASN A 40 13.83 5.20 -5.76
CA ASN A 40 13.56 3.78 -5.52
C ASN A 40 12.33 3.25 -6.29
N TYR A 41 11.74 4.04 -7.18
CA TYR A 41 10.63 3.64 -8.06
C TYR A 41 10.68 4.42 -9.38
N THR A 42 9.93 3.96 -10.37
CA THR A 42 9.83 4.62 -11.68
C THR A 42 8.50 5.37 -11.78
N PRO A 43 8.49 6.71 -11.97
CA PRO A 43 7.26 7.45 -12.23
C PRO A 43 6.51 6.90 -13.45
N SER A 44 5.18 6.79 -13.35
CA SER A 44 4.34 6.27 -14.43
C SER A 44 2.92 6.82 -14.39
N SER A 45 2.05 6.30 -15.25
CA SER A 45 0.65 6.69 -15.38
C SER A 45 -0.28 5.46 -15.38
N ARG A 46 0.06 4.42 -14.62
CA ARG A 46 -0.76 3.19 -14.56
C ARG A 46 -2.18 3.51 -14.08
N PRO A 47 -3.22 2.89 -14.66
CA PRO A 47 -3.15 1.74 -15.55
C PRO A 47 -3.02 2.07 -17.06
N SER A 48 -2.87 3.35 -17.44
CA SER A 48 -2.81 3.74 -18.87
C SER A 48 -1.51 3.34 -19.56
N SER A 49 -0.38 3.40 -18.85
CA SER A 49 0.93 3.00 -19.37
C SER A 49 1.14 1.48 -19.32
N TYR A 50 0.64 0.83 -18.27
CA TYR A 50 0.65 -0.61 -18.06
C TYR A 50 -0.61 -1.01 -17.31
N ARG A 51 -1.30 -2.07 -17.73
CA ARG A 51 -2.36 -2.67 -16.92
C ARG A 51 -1.77 -3.19 -15.61
N VAL A 52 -2.56 -3.12 -14.54
CA VAL A 52 -2.23 -3.74 -13.25
C VAL A 52 -3.01 -5.03 -13.18
N ASP A 53 -2.31 -6.14 -13.33
CA ASP A 53 -2.89 -7.47 -13.48
C ASP A 53 -2.68 -8.33 -12.22
N PHE A 54 -1.76 -7.96 -11.33
CA PHE A 54 -1.36 -8.77 -10.18
C PHE A 54 -1.28 -7.98 -8.87
N VAL A 55 -1.48 -8.71 -7.77
CA VAL A 55 -1.00 -8.31 -6.43
C VAL A 55 0.11 -9.29 -6.06
N VAL A 56 1.28 -8.77 -5.67
CA VAL A 56 2.40 -9.60 -5.21
C VAL A 56 2.56 -9.44 -3.70
N VAL A 57 2.42 -10.55 -2.99
CA VAL A 57 2.57 -10.69 -1.54
C VAL A 57 4.03 -11.00 -1.23
N HIS A 58 4.62 -10.19 -0.36
CA HIS A 58 5.99 -10.35 0.13
C HIS A 58 6.02 -10.52 1.64
N VAL A 59 7.10 -11.11 2.15
CA VAL A 59 7.48 -11.04 3.57
C VAL A 59 8.86 -10.40 3.65
N ALA A 60 8.96 -9.30 4.40
CA ALA A 60 10.07 -8.35 4.28
C ALA A 60 11.43 -8.91 4.77
N GLN A 61 11.42 -9.94 5.62
CA GLN A 61 12.59 -10.40 6.39
C GLN A 61 13.16 -9.31 7.32
N GLU A 62 12.31 -8.37 7.71
CA GLU A 62 12.62 -7.18 8.49
C GLU A 62 11.41 -6.74 9.34
N THR A 63 11.66 -5.84 10.28
CA THR A 63 10.58 -5.14 11.01
C THR A 63 9.87 -4.11 10.11
N PHE A 64 8.71 -3.62 10.53
CA PHE A 64 7.96 -2.61 9.80
C PHE A 64 8.78 -1.30 9.64
N ASP A 65 9.38 -0.82 10.73
CA ASP A 65 10.13 0.44 10.71
C ASP A 65 11.40 0.32 9.86
N ASP A 66 12.12 -0.81 9.97
CA ASP A 66 13.30 -1.09 9.14
C ASP A 66 12.92 -1.18 7.65
N THR A 67 11.81 -1.85 7.31
CA THR A 67 11.32 -1.94 5.92
C THR A 67 11.05 -0.55 5.33
N VAL A 68 10.41 0.33 6.11
CA VAL A 68 10.14 1.71 5.70
C VAL A 68 11.44 2.50 5.54
N GLU A 69 12.40 2.37 6.46
CA GLU A 69 13.71 3.04 6.37
C GLU A 69 14.47 2.61 5.11
N ILE A 70 14.43 1.31 4.77
CA ILE A 70 15.01 0.77 3.54
C ILE A 70 14.42 1.46 2.32
N PHE A 71 13.10 1.62 2.26
CA PHE A 71 12.42 2.26 1.15
C PHE A 71 12.71 3.76 1.05
N GLN A 72 12.99 4.42 2.18
CA GLN A 72 13.38 5.83 2.24
C GLN A 72 14.85 6.08 1.86
N ASN A 73 15.70 5.06 1.96
CA ASN A 73 17.11 5.18 1.62
C ASN A 73 17.33 5.08 0.08
N PRO A 74 17.78 6.17 -0.60
CA PRO A 74 17.95 6.18 -2.05
C PRO A 74 19.05 5.25 -2.57
N ALA A 75 19.93 4.73 -1.71
CA ALA A 75 20.97 3.78 -2.10
C ALA A 75 20.44 2.35 -2.25
N ARG A 76 19.27 2.03 -1.67
CA ARG A 76 18.73 0.66 -1.62
C ARG A 76 18.13 0.20 -2.95
N LYS A 77 17.60 1.13 -3.76
CA LYS A 77 17.04 0.84 -5.08
C LYS A 77 15.97 -0.27 -5.04
N VAL A 78 15.13 -0.24 -4.01
CA VAL A 78 13.98 -1.14 -3.83
C VAL A 78 12.81 -0.38 -3.19
N SER A 79 11.60 -0.78 -3.54
CA SER A 79 10.36 -0.27 -2.93
C SER A 79 9.21 -1.23 -3.16
N ALA A 80 8.20 -1.18 -2.29
CA ALA A 80 6.87 -1.72 -2.53
C ALA A 80 5.82 -0.61 -2.37
N HIS A 81 4.58 -0.86 -2.80
CA HIS A 81 3.53 0.14 -2.72
C HIS A 81 3.03 0.28 -1.29
N TYR A 82 2.94 -0.85 -0.58
CA TYR A 82 2.43 -0.90 0.78
C TYR A 82 3.30 -1.76 1.68
N VAL A 83 3.27 -1.46 2.98
CA VAL A 83 3.81 -2.29 4.06
C VAL A 83 2.73 -2.50 5.11
N VAL A 84 2.53 -3.74 5.55
CA VAL A 84 1.56 -4.11 6.59
C VAL A 84 2.31 -4.55 7.84
N ARG A 85 2.04 -3.85 8.96
CA ARG A 85 2.63 -4.15 10.27
C ARG A 85 1.96 -5.37 10.90
N SER A 86 2.76 -6.23 11.50
CA SER A 86 2.35 -7.48 12.12
C SER A 86 1.46 -7.27 13.35
N SER A 87 1.83 -6.37 14.25
CA SER A 87 1.21 -6.26 15.57
C SER A 87 -0.26 -5.79 15.55
N ASP A 88 -0.61 -4.89 14.63
CA ASP A 88 -1.91 -4.21 14.59
C ASP A 88 -2.51 -4.08 13.18
N GLY A 89 -1.80 -4.56 12.15
CA GLY A 89 -2.24 -4.43 10.76
C GLY A 89 -2.29 -2.98 10.28
N TYR A 90 -1.46 -2.10 10.86
CA TYR A 90 -1.21 -0.78 10.31
C TYR A 90 -0.70 -0.89 8.87
N VAL A 91 -1.22 -0.05 7.98
CA VAL A 91 -0.86 -0.04 6.56
C VAL A 91 -0.17 1.28 6.23
N ALA A 92 1.10 1.22 5.83
CA ALA A 92 1.77 2.32 5.17
C ALA A 92 1.61 2.19 3.66
N GLN A 93 1.39 3.32 2.98
CA GLN A 93 1.57 3.44 1.54
C GLN A 93 2.85 4.22 1.26
N CYS A 94 3.79 3.57 0.57
CA CYS A 94 5.12 4.10 0.30
C CYS A 94 5.27 4.67 -1.12
N VAL A 95 4.51 4.13 -2.07
CA VAL A 95 4.50 4.60 -3.47
C VAL A 95 3.07 4.56 -3.98
N ARG A 96 2.72 5.49 -4.87
CA ARG A 96 1.41 5.52 -5.53
C ARG A 96 1.27 4.34 -6.48
N GLU A 97 0.10 3.72 -6.53
CA GLU A 97 -0.16 2.58 -7.43
C GLU A 97 -0.01 2.95 -8.91
N ARG A 98 -0.15 4.24 -9.27
CA ARG A 98 0.11 4.73 -10.62
C ARG A 98 1.58 4.64 -11.04
N ASP A 99 2.50 4.71 -10.08
CA ASP A 99 3.96 4.67 -10.28
C ASP A 99 4.45 3.22 -10.10
N VAL A 100 5.59 2.86 -10.68
CA VAL A 100 6.09 1.47 -10.70
C VAL A 100 7.13 1.26 -9.60
N CYS A 101 6.77 0.49 -8.57
CA CYS A 101 7.72 0.02 -7.56
C CYS A 101 8.73 -1.01 -8.10
N TRP A 102 9.83 -1.16 -7.38
CA TRP A 102 10.90 -2.13 -7.68
C TRP A 102 10.93 -3.21 -6.60
N HIS A 103 9.90 -4.07 -6.57
CA HIS A 103 9.74 -5.11 -5.53
C HIS A 103 9.96 -6.53 -6.07
N ALA A 104 9.57 -6.81 -7.32
CA ALA A 104 9.48 -8.18 -7.82
C ALA A 104 10.80 -8.73 -8.38
N GLY A 105 11.83 -7.91 -8.55
CA GLY A 105 13.07 -8.30 -9.25
C GLY A 105 12.89 -8.61 -10.74
N ASN A 106 11.68 -8.41 -11.26
CA ASN A 106 11.31 -8.66 -12.66
C ASN A 106 10.51 -7.47 -13.18
N TRP A 107 10.98 -6.84 -14.26
CA TRP A 107 10.38 -5.61 -14.79
C TRP A 107 8.95 -5.82 -15.30
N ASP A 108 8.67 -6.96 -15.95
CA ASP A 108 7.33 -7.27 -16.45
C ASP A 108 6.32 -7.34 -15.30
N TYR A 109 6.72 -7.92 -14.16
CA TYR A 109 5.86 -7.98 -12.98
C TYR A 109 5.81 -6.67 -12.21
N ASN A 110 6.92 -5.95 -12.06
CA ASN A 110 6.91 -4.62 -11.43
C ASN A 110 5.92 -3.67 -12.13
N THR A 111 5.95 -3.63 -13.46
CA THR A 111 5.08 -2.74 -14.23
C THR A 111 3.61 -3.13 -14.15
N ARG A 112 3.29 -4.42 -13.97
CA ARG A 112 1.91 -4.92 -13.94
C ARG A 112 1.38 -5.34 -12.58
N SER A 113 2.03 -4.95 -11.49
CA SER A 113 1.57 -5.36 -10.15
C SER A 113 1.64 -4.28 -9.09
N VAL A 114 0.89 -4.54 -8.02
CA VAL A 114 1.01 -3.87 -6.73
C VAL A 114 1.69 -4.82 -5.74
N GLY A 115 2.93 -4.52 -5.35
CA GLY A 115 3.63 -5.20 -4.27
C GLY A 115 3.20 -4.73 -2.87
N ILE A 116 2.97 -5.70 -1.96
CA ILE A 116 2.66 -5.50 -0.55
C ILE A 116 3.68 -6.27 0.30
N GLU A 117 4.46 -5.55 1.11
CA GLU A 117 5.35 -6.13 2.12
C GLU A 117 4.57 -6.45 3.40
N HIS A 118 4.86 -7.60 3.99
CA HIS A 118 4.37 -7.98 5.31
C HIS A 118 5.56 -8.04 6.26
N GLU A 119 5.47 -7.29 7.36
CA GLU A 119 6.47 -7.34 8.42
C GLU A 119 6.68 -8.78 8.91
N GLY A 120 7.94 -9.18 9.09
CA GLY A 120 8.31 -10.45 9.71
C GLY A 120 9.28 -11.28 8.88
N TRP A 121 9.43 -12.54 9.30
CA TRP A 121 10.35 -13.51 8.71
C TRP A 121 9.60 -14.75 8.22
N VAL A 122 10.02 -15.29 7.08
CA VAL A 122 9.34 -16.42 6.41
C VAL A 122 9.30 -17.70 7.24
N ASP A 123 10.16 -17.82 8.24
CA ASP A 123 10.29 -18.95 9.17
C ASP A 123 9.74 -18.66 10.58
N GLN A 124 9.14 -17.48 10.79
CA GLN A 124 8.57 -17.05 12.08
C GLN A 124 7.06 -16.78 11.97
N PRO A 125 6.21 -17.83 12.00
CA PRO A 125 4.76 -17.68 11.83
C PRO A 125 4.07 -16.78 12.86
N ALA A 126 4.73 -16.46 13.98
CA ALA A 126 4.21 -15.52 14.96
C ALA A 126 3.98 -14.10 14.40
N TYR A 127 4.67 -13.73 13.30
CA TYR A 127 4.44 -12.46 12.61
C TYR A 127 3.18 -12.45 11.74
N PHE A 128 2.63 -13.62 11.40
CA PHE A 128 1.47 -13.72 10.53
C PHE A 128 0.17 -13.66 11.37
N THR A 129 0.01 -12.54 12.06
CA THR A 129 -1.09 -12.32 13.01
C THR A 129 -2.45 -12.19 12.30
N HIS A 130 -3.52 -12.29 13.08
CA HIS A 130 -4.87 -12.03 12.58
C HIS A 130 -5.01 -10.62 11.99
N ALA A 131 -4.49 -9.61 12.69
CA ALA A 131 -4.55 -8.23 12.24
C ALA A 131 -3.83 -8.03 10.91
N LEU A 132 -2.63 -8.60 10.75
CA LEU A 132 -1.87 -8.52 9.49
C LEU A 132 -2.63 -9.16 8.33
N TYR A 133 -3.14 -10.39 8.50
CA TYR A 133 -3.91 -11.08 7.46
C TYR A 133 -5.19 -10.32 7.08
N GLU A 134 -5.97 -9.88 8.07
CA GLU A 134 -7.26 -9.21 7.82
C GLU A 134 -7.05 -7.86 7.13
N ARG A 135 -6.07 -7.07 7.57
CA ARG A 135 -5.81 -5.74 7.01
C ARG A 135 -5.17 -5.81 5.63
N SER A 136 -4.27 -6.77 5.42
CA SER A 136 -3.70 -7.02 4.09
C SER A 136 -4.73 -7.57 3.10
N ALA A 137 -5.60 -8.47 3.55
CA ALA A 137 -6.66 -9.02 2.70
C ALA A 137 -7.66 -7.93 2.25
N ALA A 138 -8.04 -7.03 3.15
CA ALA A 138 -8.89 -5.88 2.81
C ALA A 138 -8.21 -4.91 1.83
N LEU A 139 -6.92 -4.64 2.01
CA LEU A 139 -6.12 -3.87 1.07
C LEU A 139 -6.08 -4.55 -0.31
N THR A 140 -5.77 -5.84 -0.36
CA THR A 140 -5.71 -6.63 -1.60
C THR A 140 -7.06 -6.67 -2.31
N ALA A 141 -8.15 -6.86 -1.57
CA ALA A 141 -9.50 -6.79 -2.13
C ALA A 141 -9.79 -5.43 -2.78
N SER A 142 -9.43 -4.33 -2.11
CA SER A 142 -9.58 -2.97 -2.66
C SER A 142 -8.74 -2.75 -3.92
N ILE A 143 -7.51 -3.26 -3.97
CA ILE A 143 -6.65 -3.21 -5.17
C ILE A 143 -7.30 -4.01 -6.30
N CYS A 144 -7.75 -5.23 -6.01
CA CYS A 144 -8.42 -6.08 -6.99
C CYS A 144 -9.67 -5.43 -7.57
N ASP A 145 -10.53 -4.86 -6.74
CA ASP A 145 -11.75 -4.20 -7.18
C ASP A 145 -11.45 -2.94 -8.03
N ARG A 146 -10.44 -2.16 -7.64
CA ARG A 146 -10.02 -0.95 -8.35
C ARG A 146 -9.48 -1.24 -9.75
N TYR A 147 -8.72 -2.32 -9.90
CA TYR A 147 -8.08 -2.68 -11.16
C TYR A 147 -8.77 -3.83 -11.91
N SER A 148 -9.92 -4.31 -11.40
CA SER A 148 -10.65 -5.46 -11.95
C SER A 148 -9.81 -6.74 -12.04
N ILE A 149 -8.96 -6.97 -11.04
CA ILE A 149 -8.14 -8.18 -10.92
C ILE A 149 -8.99 -9.29 -10.27
N PRO A 150 -9.06 -10.50 -10.84
CA PRO A 150 -9.71 -11.63 -10.18
C PRO A 150 -9.09 -11.95 -8.81
N LYS A 151 -9.93 -12.17 -7.79
CA LYS A 151 -9.52 -12.44 -6.40
C LYS A 151 -9.12 -13.92 -6.20
N ASP A 152 -8.18 -14.40 -7.01
CA ASP A 152 -7.70 -15.78 -7.04
C ASP A 152 -6.17 -15.91 -7.00
N ARG A 153 -5.68 -17.16 -6.92
CA ARG A 153 -4.25 -17.47 -6.85
C ARG A 153 -3.49 -17.34 -8.17
N ALA A 154 -4.18 -17.14 -9.29
CA ALA A 154 -3.52 -16.85 -10.55
C ALA A 154 -3.08 -15.37 -10.65
N HIS A 155 -3.71 -14.48 -9.86
CA HIS A 155 -3.45 -13.04 -9.92
C HIS A 155 -2.93 -12.44 -8.60
N ILE A 156 -3.30 -13.03 -7.47
CA ILE A 156 -2.70 -12.73 -6.17
C ILE A 156 -1.62 -13.78 -5.95
N ILE A 157 -0.36 -13.39 -6.09
CA ILE A 157 0.80 -14.30 -6.09
C ILE A 157 1.81 -13.96 -4.99
N GLY A 158 2.63 -14.91 -4.58
CA GLY A 158 3.80 -14.68 -3.76
C GLY A 158 5.00 -14.26 -4.60
N HIS A 159 6.00 -13.63 -3.99
CA HIS A 159 7.21 -13.23 -4.71
C HIS A 159 7.93 -14.42 -5.35
N HIS A 160 8.03 -15.56 -4.66
CA HIS A 160 8.64 -16.78 -5.19
C HIS A 160 7.96 -17.33 -6.47
N GLU A 161 6.73 -16.91 -6.77
CA GLU A 161 5.99 -17.30 -7.98
C GLU A 161 6.29 -16.38 -9.18
N VAL A 162 6.98 -15.26 -8.95
CA VAL A 162 7.46 -14.37 -10.02
C VAL A 162 8.61 -15.07 -10.77
N PRO A 163 8.57 -15.14 -12.11
CA PRO A 163 9.63 -15.75 -12.90
C PRO A 163 10.99 -15.10 -12.63
N GLY A 164 11.97 -15.93 -12.27
CA GLY A 164 13.34 -15.51 -11.97
C GLY A 164 13.53 -14.96 -10.55
N ALA A 165 12.53 -15.08 -9.66
CA ALA A 165 12.69 -14.73 -8.26
C ALA A 165 13.81 -15.56 -7.62
N ALA A 166 14.77 -14.87 -6.99
CA ALA A 166 15.80 -15.48 -6.16
C ALA A 166 15.36 -15.62 -4.68
N HIS A 167 14.17 -15.10 -4.36
CA HIS A 167 13.62 -15.04 -3.01
C HIS A 167 12.53 -16.11 -2.83
N THR A 168 12.30 -16.52 -1.58
CA THR A 168 11.40 -17.63 -1.20
C THR A 168 10.12 -17.17 -0.50
N ASP A 169 9.92 -15.87 -0.34
CA ASP A 169 8.79 -15.29 0.35
C ASP A 169 7.48 -15.40 -0.48
N PRO A 170 6.29 -15.41 0.17
CA PRO A 170 6.04 -15.21 1.60
C PRO A 170 6.35 -16.42 2.50
N GLY A 171 6.90 -17.49 1.93
CA GLY A 171 7.39 -18.64 2.70
C GLY A 171 6.33 -19.69 3.01
N PRO A 172 6.75 -20.82 3.60
CA PRO A 172 5.90 -22.00 3.79
C PRO A 172 4.79 -21.80 4.83
N TYR A 173 4.94 -20.81 5.73
CA TYR A 173 3.97 -20.52 6.78
C TYR A 173 2.90 -19.50 6.37
N TRP A 174 2.97 -18.96 5.15
CA TRP A 174 1.90 -18.12 4.62
C TRP A 174 0.68 -18.97 4.25
N ASP A 175 -0.42 -18.77 4.97
CA ASP A 175 -1.66 -19.50 4.78
C ASP A 175 -2.47 -18.88 3.63
N TRP A 176 -2.18 -19.33 2.41
CA TRP A 176 -2.88 -18.91 1.20
C TRP A 176 -4.38 -19.19 1.24
N THR A 177 -4.81 -20.28 1.87
CA THR A 177 -6.24 -20.64 1.94
C THR A 177 -6.99 -19.63 2.77
N ARG A 178 -6.45 -19.30 3.95
CA ARG A 178 -6.97 -18.25 4.81
C ARG A 178 -6.93 -16.90 4.11
N TYR A 179 -5.81 -16.54 3.49
CA TYR A 179 -5.63 -15.23 2.87
C TYR A 179 -6.64 -14.99 1.74
N ILE A 180 -6.73 -15.93 0.79
CA ILE A 180 -7.68 -15.82 -0.33
C ILE A 180 -9.13 -15.84 0.17
N ARG A 181 -9.45 -16.62 1.20
CA ARG A 181 -10.77 -16.57 1.83
C ARG A 181 -11.07 -15.16 2.36
N LEU A 182 -10.16 -14.55 3.11
CA LEU A 182 -10.34 -13.19 3.63
C LEU A 182 -10.48 -12.16 2.51
N VAL A 183 -9.68 -12.24 1.45
CA VAL A 183 -9.76 -11.34 0.29
C VAL A 183 -11.13 -11.40 -0.38
N ASN A 184 -11.73 -12.59 -0.49
CA ASN A 184 -13.05 -12.77 -1.10
C ASN A 184 -14.22 -12.30 -0.22
N PHE A 185 -14.02 -12.11 1.08
CA PHE A 185 -15.06 -11.67 2.02
C PHE A 185 -14.87 -10.25 2.56
N ALA A 186 -13.81 -9.56 2.14
CA ALA A 186 -13.52 -8.17 2.52
C ALA A 186 -14.36 -7.16 1.74
#